data_AF-A0A1F9ZGG0-F1
#
_entry.id   AF-A0A1F9ZGG0-F1
#
_cell.length_a   1.000
_cell.length_b   1.000
_cell.length_c   1.000
_cell.angle_alpha   90.00
_cell.angle_beta   90.00
_cell.angle_gamma   90.00
#
_symmetry.space_group_name_H-M   'P 1'
#
loop_
_entity.id
_entity.type
_entity.pdbx_description
1 polymer ?
#
loop_
_entity_poly.entity_id
_entity_poly.type
_entity_poly.pdbx_seq_one_letter_code
_entity_poly.pdbx_strand_id
1 'polypeptide(L)'
;MLAGFVDGRGRAYDVGFRTLRFSLVGEDGLLETAAGEEVRSQGAATAAADLIEPRAMPFLLLVRGELTATARRVVFLAAAGLDRRDPVTFFNVGLSLQRTAVEHFFTAQAGREFLQFEKADVESTWPSGPALEAVLRGPRPGRAAETARYRLRLEPRRAAEEALAALE
;
A
#
# COMPACT_ATOMS: atom_id res chain seq x y z
N MET A 1 6.75 -3.47 6.97
CA MET A 1 5.78 -2.84 6.05
C MET A 1 6.40 -2.88 4.68
N LEU A 2 5.62 -3.08 3.63
CA LEU A 2 6.01 -2.98 2.23
C LEU A 2 5.09 -1.98 1.52
N ALA A 3 5.67 -1.22 0.60
CA ALA A 3 4.95 -0.27 -0.23
C ALA A 3 5.51 -0.35 -1.65
N GLY A 4 4.64 -0.16 -2.63
CA GLY A 4 5.08 -0.10 -4.00
C GLY A 4 3.94 -0.31 -4.99
N PHE A 5 4.24 -1.02 -6.06
CA PHE A 5 3.38 -1.10 -7.22
C PHE A 5 3.12 -2.55 -7.60
N VAL A 6 1.94 -2.80 -8.14
CA VAL A 6 1.60 -4.06 -8.80
C VAL A 6 1.23 -3.79 -10.24
N ASP A 7 1.72 -4.59 -11.18
CA ASP A 7 1.31 -4.50 -12.58
C ASP A 7 0.01 -5.28 -12.86
N GLY A 8 -0.53 -5.18 -14.07
CA GLY A 8 -1.75 -5.87 -14.48
C GLY A 8 -1.61 -7.39 -14.61
N ARG A 9 -0.41 -7.95 -14.36
CA ARG A 9 -0.16 -9.38 -14.23
C ARG A 9 0.05 -9.79 -12.76
N GLY A 10 -0.14 -8.86 -11.84
CA GLY A 10 0.00 -9.11 -10.41
C GLY A 10 1.42 -9.08 -9.87
N ARG A 11 2.43 -8.77 -10.68
CA ARG A 11 3.83 -8.75 -10.21
C ARG A 11 4.06 -7.54 -9.32
N ALA A 12 4.67 -7.77 -8.16
CA ALA A 12 4.94 -6.70 -7.20
C ALA A 12 6.31 -6.05 -7.42
N TYR A 13 6.36 -4.75 -7.18
CA TYR A 13 7.55 -3.90 -7.28
C TYR A 13 7.62 -3.03 -6.02
N ASP A 14 8.82 -2.76 -5.51
CA ASP A 14 8.98 -1.78 -4.43
C ASP A 14 8.75 -0.34 -4.93
N VAL A 15 8.74 0.61 -4.00
CA VAL A 15 8.68 2.04 -4.33
C VAL A 15 9.83 2.54 -5.21
N GLY A 16 10.90 1.77 -5.41
CA GLY A 16 11.98 2.04 -6.36
C GLY A 16 11.84 1.35 -7.72
N PHE A 17 10.68 0.72 -7.98
CA PHE A 17 10.41 -0.14 -9.16
C PHE A 17 11.35 -1.35 -9.26
N ARG A 18 11.96 -1.78 -8.17
CA ARG A 18 12.69 -3.06 -8.12
C ARG A 18 11.68 -4.18 -7.99
N THR A 19 11.75 -5.16 -8.90
CA THR A 19 10.90 -6.34 -8.89
C THR A 19 11.05 -7.10 -7.57
N LEU A 20 9.93 -7.34 -6.90
CA LEU A 20 9.85 -8.23 -5.76
C LEU A 20 9.65 -9.66 -6.26
N ARG A 21 10.19 -10.64 -5.54
CA ARG A 21 10.12 -12.06 -5.94
C ARG A 21 8.78 -12.72 -5.56
N PHE A 22 7.67 -11.99 -5.72
CA PHE A 22 6.32 -12.49 -5.49
C PHE A 22 5.31 -11.73 -6.36
N SER A 23 4.18 -12.37 -6.62
CA SER A 23 2.99 -11.71 -7.14
C SER A 23 2.07 -11.34 -5.98
N LEU A 24 1.52 -10.13 -6.01
CA LEU A 24 0.58 -9.68 -4.99
C LEU A 24 -0.84 -10.15 -5.29
N VAL A 25 -1.19 -10.23 -6.58
CA VAL A 25 -2.49 -10.72 -7.03
C VAL A 25 -2.34 -11.78 -8.10
N GLY A 26 -3.28 -12.72 -8.14
CA GLY A 26 -3.33 -13.79 -9.14
C GLY A 26 -3.94 -13.33 -10.47
N GLU A 27 -4.10 -14.27 -11.41
CA GLU A 27 -4.71 -14.01 -12.73
C GLU A 27 -6.17 -13.56 -12.66
N ASP A 28 -6.87 -13.95 -11.58
CA ASP A 28 -8.24 -13.54 -11.26
C ASP A 28 -8.32 -12.15 -10.60
N GLY A 29 -7.16 -11.52 -10.34
CA GLY A 29 -7.06 -10.22 -9.67
C GLY A 29 -7.28 -10.28 -8.16
N LEU A 30 -7.39 -11.48 -7.57
CA LEU A 30 -7.50 -11.67 -6.13
C LEU A 30 -6.13 -11.67 -5.48
N LEU A 31 -6.07 -11.31 -4.19
CA LEU A 31 -4.84 -11.36 -3.40
C LEU A 31 -4.25 -12.78 -3.41
N GLU A 32 -2.98 -12.92 -3.80
CA GLU A 32 -2.30 -14.20 -3.66
C GLU A 32 -2.01 -14.47 -2.19
N THR A 33 -2.62 -15.52 -1.64
CA THR A 33 -2.39 -15.99 -0.28
C THR A 33 -1.43 -17.17 -0.25
N ALA A 34 -0.60 -17.25 0.79
CA ALA A 34 0.23 -18.41 1.03
C ALA A 34 -0.63 -19.64 1.40
N ALA A 35 -0.07 -20.84 1.29
CA ALA A 35 -0.74 -22.05 1.77
C ALA A 35 -1.15 -21.90 3.25
N GLY A 36 -2.44 -22.11 3.53
CA GLY A 36 -3.03 -21.95 4.86
C GLY A 36 -3.27 -20.51 5.30
N GLU A 37 -3.10 -19.53 4.41
CA GLU A 37 -3.49 -18.14 4.64
C GLU A 37 -4.90 -17.90 4.07
N GLU A 38 -5.82 -17.50 4.95
CA GLU A 38 -7.21 -17.21 4.62
C GLU A 38 -7.51 -15.72 4.76
N VAL A 39 -8.34 -15.20 3.85
CA VAL A 39 -8.88 -13.84 3.94
C VAL A 39 -9.91 -13.80 5.06
N ARG A 40 -9.66 -12.94 6.06
CA ARG A 40 -10.51 -12.75 7.24
C ARG A 40 -11.43 -11.54 7.11
N SER A 41 -10.98 -10.50 6.40
CA SER A 41 -11.82 -9.35 6.06
C SER A 41 -11.38 -8.75 4.73
N GLN A 42 -12.35 -8.18 4.03
CA GLN A 42 -12.16 -7.51 2.74
C GLN A 42 -13.20 -6.41 2.62
N GLY A 43 -12.79 -5.22 2.20
CA GLY A 43 -13.73 -4.12 2.03
C GLY A 43 -13.14 -2.93 1.28
N ALA A 44 -14.02 -2.15 0.66
CA ALA A 44 -13.64 -0.90 0.03
C ALA A 44 -13.09 0.09 1.07
N ALA A 45 -11.98 0.74 0.73
CA ALA A 45 -11.34 1.72 1.59
C ALA A 45 -10.65 2.82 0.77
N THR A 46 -10.35 3.94 1.42
CA THR A 46 -9.36 4.91 0.98
C THR A 46 -8.18 4.90 1.92
N ALA A 47 -6.98 5.00 1.36
CA ALA A 47 -5.74 5.07 2.12
C ALA A 47 -4.95 6.34 1.76
N ALA A 48 -4.32 6.93 2.76
CA ALA A 48 -3.28 7.96 2.59
C ALA A 48 -2.15 7.65 3.58
N ALA A 49 -0.91 7.99 3.21
CA ALA A 49 0.22 7.79 4.11
C ALA A 49 1.18 8.96 4.05
N ASP A 50 1.73 9.34 5.20
CA ASP A 50 2.83 10.30 5.31
C ASP A 50 4.09 9.58 5.80
N LEU A 51 5.25 9.92 5.24
CA LEU A 51 6.53 9.60 5.85
C LEU A 51 6.75 10.64 6.95
N ILE A 52 6.85 10.24 8.22
CA ILE A 52 6.96 11.19 9.34
C ILE A 52 8.39 11.33 9.88
N GLU A 53 9.26 10.35 9.61
CA GLU A 53 10.69 10.38 9.96
C GLU A 53 11.54 9.88 8.79
N PRO A 54 12.71 10.48 8.49
CA PRO A 54 13.37 11.58 9.21
C PRO A 54 12.83 12.98 8.86
N ARG A 55 11.96 13.11 7.86
CA ARG A 55 11.30 14.37 7.50
C ARG A 55 9.86 14.09 7.10
N ALA A 56 8.94 14.86 7.68
CA ALA A 56 7.52 14.83 7.31
C ALA A 56 7.34 15.18 5.83
N MET A 57 6.79 14.25 5.06
CA MET A 57 6.36 14.49 3.68
C MET A 57 5.22 13.54 3.31
N PRO A 58 4.28 13.96 2.44
CA PRO A 58 3.29 13.05 1.91
C PRO A 58 3.99 11.88 1.26
N PHE A 59 3.57 10.66 1.58
CA PHE A 59 4.11 9.45 1.00
C PHE A 59 3.12 8.90 -0.02
N LEU A 60 1.92 8.45 0.39
CA LEU A 60 0.82 8.06 -0.49
C LEU A 60 -0.30 9.11 -0.42
N LEU A 61 -0.63 9.70 -1.57
CA LEU A 61 -1.81 10.58 -1.67
C LEU A 61 -3.10 9.77 -1.47
N LEU A 62 -4.16 10.44 -0.99
CA LEU A 62 -5.44 9.80 -0.72
C LEU A 62 -5.98 9.09 -1.97
N VAL A 63 -6.11 7.77 -1.90
CA VAL A 63 -6.48 6.93 -3.04
C VAL A 63 -7.52 5.91 -2.61
N ARG A 64 -8.53 5.67 -3.46
CA ARG A 64 -9.55 4.63 -3.26
C ARG A 64 -9.01 3.27 -3.69
N GLY A 65 -9.45 2.22 -3.01
CA GLY A 65 -9.02 0.86 -3.27
C GLY A 65 -9.77 -0.15 -2.41
N GLU A 66 -9.12 -1.27 -2.19
CA GLU A 66 -9.61 -2.35 -1.36
C GLU A 66 -8.61 -2.65 -0.25
N LEU A 67 -9.13 -2.92 0.94
CA LEU A 67 -8.37 -3.36 2.10
C LEU A 67 -8.72 -4.83 2.35
N THR A 68 -7.72 -5.70 2.28
CA THR A 68 -7.85 -7.14 2.50
C THR A 68 -6.94 -7.54 3.65
N ALA A 69 -7.45 -8.26 4.63
CA ALA A 69 -6.68 -8.73 5.77
C ALA A 69 -6.76 -10.24 5.92
N THR A 70 -5.63 -10.82 6.30
CA THR A 70 -5.46 -12.21 6.70
C THR A 70 -4.97 -12.27 8.14
N ALA A 71 -4.74 -13.47 8.67
CA ALA A 71 -4.06 -13.62 9.97
C ALA A 71 -2.65 -13.03 10.00
N ARG A 72 -1.99 -12.91 8.83
CA ARG A 72 -0.58 -12.56 8.72
C ARG A 72 -0.35 -11.10 8.39
N ARG A 73 -1.18 -10.53 7.51
CA ARG A 73 -0.95 -9.22 6.91
C ARG A 73 -2.25 -8.52 6.54
N VAL A 74 -2.16 -7.20 6.48
CA VAL A 74 -3.13 -6.33 5.84
C VAL A 74 -2.53 -5.82 4.55
N VAL A 75 -3.30 -5.87 3.47
CA VAL A 75 -2.95 -5.35 2.16
C VAL A 75 -4.01 -4.33 1.75
N PHE A 76 -3.58 -3.10 1.53
CA PHE A 76 -4.35 -2.13 0.78
C PHE A 76 -3.89 -2.14 -0.68
N LEU A 77 -4.82 -2.21 -1.61
CA LEU A 77 -4.56 -2.17 -3.05
C LEU A 77 -5.45 -1.11 -3.70
N ALA A 78 -4.82 -0.06 -4.27
CA ALA A 78 -5.52 1.01 -4.96
C ALA A 78 -6.39 0.45 -6.10
N ALA A 79 -7.53 1.05 -6.39
CA ALA A 79 -8.40 0.60 -7.48
C ALA A 79 -7.72 0.79 -8.85
N ALA A 80 -8.10 -0.02 -9.84
CA ALA A 80 -7.61 0.13 -11.21
C ALA A 80 -8.23 1.37 -11.89
N GLY A 81 -7.53 1.93 -12.89
CA GLY A 81 -8.06 2.97 -13.77
C GLY A 81 -8.42 4.29 -13.08
N LEU A 82 -7.71 4.64 -11.99
CA LEU A 82 -7.93 5.90 -11.29
C LEU A 82 -7.38 7.08 -12.08
N ASP A 83 -8.17 8.15 -12.18
CA ASP A 83 -7.74 9.41 -12.78
C ASP A 83 -6.57 10.00 -12.00
N ARG A 84 -5.43 10.08 -12.67
CA ARG A 84 -4.22 10.70 -12.17
C ARG A 84 -4.26 12.18 -12.47
N ARG A 85 -5.00 12.91 -11.62
CA ARG A 85 -5.24 14.35 -11.81
C ARG A 85 -3.97 15.20 -11.67
N ASP A 86 -2.97 14.71 -10.94
CA ASP A 86 -1.63 15.30 -10.91
C ASP A 86 -0.68 14.50 -11.82
N PRO A 87 0.24 15.16 -12.55
CA PRO A 87 1.26 14.49 -13.36
C PRO A 87 2.22 13.62 -12.54
N VAL A 88 2.05 13.58 -11.21
CA VAL A 88 2.83 12.84 -10.23
C VAL A 88 1.92 12.26 -9.13
N THR A 89 0.87 11.52 -9.47
CA THR A 89 0.13 10.73 -8.47
C THR A 89 0.87 9.41 -8.20
N PHE A 90 1.85 9.43 -7.31
CA PHE A 90 2.58 8.25 -6.84
C PHE A 90 2.85 8.36 -5.36
N PHE A 91 3.44 7.30 -4.80
CA PHE A 91 4.37 7.52 -3.71
C PHE A 91 5.26 8.73 -4.06
N ASN A 92 5.27 9.80 -3.25
CA ASN A 92 6.09 11.00 -3.49
C ASN A 92 7.56 10.74 -3.15
N VAL A 93 8.06 9.64 -3.68
CA VAL A 93 9.44 9.23 -3.59
C VAL A 93 10.13 9.81 -4.82
N GLY A 94 11.17 10.61 -4.59
CA GLY A 94 11.96 11.24 -5.63
C GLY A 94 12.70 10.21 -6.48
N LEU A 95 11.95 9.52 -7.34
CA LEU A 95 12.49 8.62 -8.34
C LEU A 95 12.79 9.44 -9.57
N SER A 96 14.04 9.42 -9.99
CA SER A 96 14.47 9.87 -11.32
C SER A 96 13.97 8.93 -12.43
N LEU A 97 12.79 8.34 -12.28
CA LEU A 97 12.17 7.55 -13.33
C LEU A 97 11.61 8.51 -14.36
N GLN A 98 11.87 8.20 -15.62
CA GLN A 98 11.32 8.99 -16.71
C GLN A 98 9.79 8.90 -16.65
N ARG A 99 9.15 10.06 -16.76
CA ARG A 99 7.68 10.20 -16.77
C ARG A 99 7.01 9.20 -17.71
N THR A 100 7.63 8.89 -18.84
CA THR A 100 7.17 7.91 -19.83
C THR A 100 7.12 6.47 -19.31
N ALA A 101 8.10 6.04 -18.50
CA ALA A 101 8.12 4.70 -17.92
C ALA A 101 7.01 4.51 -16.89
N VAL A 102 6.76 5.58 -16.14
CA VAL A 102 5.69 5.66 -15.15
C VAL A 102 4.32 5.69 -15.82
N GLU A 103 4.13 6.51 -16.86
CA GLU A 103 2.91 6.52 -17.67
C GLU A 103 2.65 5.15 -18.33
N HIS A 104 3.69 4.49 -18.84
CA HIS A 104 3.57 3.15 -19.44
C HIS A 104 3.12 2.11 -18.40
N PHE A 105 3.74 2.08 -17.21
CA PHE A 105 3.37 1.10 -16.17
C PHE A 105 1.89 1.21 -15.78
N PHE A 106 1.39 2.42 -15.61
CA PHE A 106 0.02 2.58 -15.10
C PHE A 106 -1.05 2.64 -16.19
N THR A 107 -0.72 3.18 -17.36
CA THR A 107 -1.68 3.27 -18.48
C THR A 107 -1.71 1.99 -19.29
N ALA A 108 -0.53 1.49 -19.70
CA ALA A 108 -0.44 0.33 -20.58
C ALA A 108 -0.45 -0.99 -19.81
N GLN A 109 0.08 -1.02 -18.59
CA GLN A 109 0.12 -2.24 -17.77
C GLN A 109 -0.89 -2.23 -16.63
N ALA A 110 -1.83 -1.26 -16.59
CA ALA A 110 -2.87 -1.17 -15.56
C ALA A 110 -2.32 -1.24 -14.12
N GLY A 111 -1.16 -0.63 -13.89
CA GLY A 111 -0.48 -0.61 -12.60
C GLY A 111 -1.32 -0.01 -11.47
N ARG A 112 -1.10 -0.48 -10.24
CA ARG A 112 -1.82 -0.05 -9.03
C ARG A 112 -0.84 0.10 -7.87
N GLU A 113 -1.05 1.09 -7.00
CA GLU A 113 -0.31 1.22 -5.75
C GLU A 113 -0.79 0.22 -4.71
N PHE A 114 0.12 -0.29 -3.89
CA PHE A 114 -0.24 -1.10 -2.74
C PHE A 114 0.56 -0.72 -1.49
N LEU A 115 -0.03 -1.03 -0.34
CA LEU A 115 0.60 -1.04 0.97
C LEU A 115 0.34 -2.39 1.62
N GLN A 116 1.36 -3.03 2.14
CA GLN A 116 1.24 -4.25 2.93
C GLN A 116 1.91 -4.03 4.29
N PHE A 117 1.28 -4.48 5.37
CA PHE A 117 1.91 -4.48 6.68
C PHE A 117 1.43 -5.64 7.54
N GLU A 118 2.29 -6.06 8.46
CA GLU A 118 2.06 -7.11 9.43
C GLU A 118 1.89 -6.51 10.82
N LYS A 119 1.49 -7.32 11.81
CA LYS A 119 1.34 -6.86 13.19
C LYS A 119 2.61 -6.20 13.74
N ALA A 120 3.78 -6.77 13.43
CA ALA A 120 5.08 -6.27 13.87
C ALA A 120 5.45 -4.89 13.30
N ASP A 121 4.78 -4.47 12.23
CA ASP A 121 4.99 -3.16 11.63
C ASP A 121 4.19 -2.06 12.33
N VAL A 122 3.14 -2.42 13.09
CA VAL A 122 2.23 -1.45 13.71
C VAL A 122 2.79 -1.00 15.06
N GLU A 123 3.20 0.27 15.16
CA GLU A 123 3.70 0.84 16.41
C GLU A 123 2.55 1.35 17.31
N SER A 124 1.55 2.00 16.70
CA SER A 124 0.40 2.54 17.43
C SER A 124 -0.77 2.78 16.49
N THR A 125 -1.99 2.80 17.03
CA THR A 125 -3.23 3.06 16.28
C THR A 125 -4.19 3.90 17.10
N TRP A 126 -4.89 4.82 16.48
CA TRP A 126 -5.92 5.62 17.15
C TRP A 126 -7.04 5.99 16.18
N PRO A 127 -8.28 6.13 16.69
CA PRO A 127 -9.37 6.62 15.86
C PRO A 127 -9.23 8.12 15.55
N SER A 128 -9.62 8.51 14.33
CA SER A 128 -9.55 9.90 13.84
C SER A 128 -10.80 10.21 12.99
N GLY A 129 -11.91 10.51 13.67
CA GLY A 129 -13.21 10.75 13.04
C GLY A 129 -13.70 9.52 12.26
N PRO A 130 -13.98 9.65 10.94
CA PRO A 130 -14.41 8.53 10.10
C PRO A 130 -13.26 7.58 9.73
N ALA A 131 -12.02 7.86 10.12
CA ALA A 131 -10.86 7.06 9.80
C ALA A 131 -10.20 6.41 11.03
N LEU A 132 -9.34 5.46 10.75
CA LEU A 132 -8.35 4.94 11.66
C LEU A 132 -6.96 5.43 11.23
N GLU A 133 -6.18 5.93 12.18
CA GLU A 133 -4.78 6.27 11.94
C GLU A 133 -3.86 5.24 12.61
N ALA A 134 -2.73 4.96 11.98
CA ALA A 134 -1.70 4.06 12.48
C ALA A 134 -0.31 4.67 12.25
N VAL A 135 0.60 4.51 13.22
CA VAL A 135 2.03 4.64 12.96
C VAL A 135 2.56 3.27 12.57
N LEU A 136 3.17 3.19 11.39
CA LEU A 136 3.82 2.00 10.87
C LEU A 136 5.33 2.19 10.78
N ARG A 137 6.07 1.10 10.98
CA ARG A 137 7.50 0.99 10.72
C ARG A 137 7.74 0.24 9.41
N GLY A 138 8.64 0.74 8.57
CA GLY A 138 8.96 0.11 7.30
C GLY A 138 10.33 0.49 6.74
N PRO A 139 10.74 -0.10 5.60
CA PRO A 139 11.94 0.29 4.90
C PRO A 139 11.83 1.75 4.45
N ARG A 140 12.91 2.51 4.52
CA ARG A 140 12.95 3.88 4.01
C ARG A 140 12.89 3.86 2.48
N PRO A 141 12.13 4.74 1.83
CA PRO A 141 12.04 4.74 0.38
C PRO A 141 13.39 5.03 -0.27
N GLY A 142 13.77 4.22 -1.27
CA GLY A 142 15.08 4.30 -1.93
C GLY A 142 16.26 3.78 -1.09
N ARG A 143 16.06 3.44 0.20
CA ARG A 143 17.09 2.95 1.12
C ARG A 143 16.53 1.81 1.98
N ALA A 144 16.31 0.65 1.38
CA ALA A 144 15.67 -0.50 2.03
C ALA A 144 16.39 -1.02 3.29
N ALA A 145 17.69 -0.76 3.44
CA ALA A 145 18.47 -1.10 4.63
C ALA A 145 18.21 -0.16 5.83
N GLU A 146 17.60 1.01 5.59
CA GLU A 146 17.21 1.96 6.63
C GLU A 146 15.74 1.78 7.00
N THR A 147 15.40 2.03 8.26
CA THR A 147 14.01 2.07 8.73
C THR A 147 13.48 3.50 8.68
N ALA A 148 12.19 3.66 8.37
CA ALA A 148 11.44 4.88 8.56
C ALA A 148 10.09 4.63 9.25
N ARG A 149 9.45 5.71 9.72
CA ARG A 149 8.09 5.71 10.25
C ARG A 149 7.12 6.37 9.30
N TYR A 150 5.93 5.80 9.24
CA TYR A 150 4.85 6.24 8.38
C TYR A 150 3.60 6.47 9.22
N ARG A 151 2.85 7.53 8.94
CA ARG A 151 1.48 7.70 9.42
C ARG A 151 0.53 7.26 8.32
N LEU A 152 -0.16 6.15 8.54
CA LEU A 152 -1.19 5.63 7.65
C LEU A 152 -2.56 6.10 8.14
N ARG A 153 -3.40 6.58 7.22
CA ARG A 153 -4.82 6.87 7.42
C ARG A 153 -5.65 5.94 6.55
N LEU A 154 -6.60 5.22 7.16
CA LEU A 154 -7.52 4.31 6.49
C LEU A 154 -8.97 4.71 6.78
N GLU A 155 -9.81 4.79 5.75
CA GLU A 155 -11.23 5.14 5.85
C GLU A 155 -12.05 4.19 4.95
N PRO A 156 -13.21 3.66 5.38
CA PRO A 156 -13.88 3.91 6.65
C PRO A 156 -13.19 3.22 7.83
N ARG A 157 -13.26 3.87 8.99
CA ARG A 157 -12.68 3.39 10.26
C ARG A 157 -13.05 1.96 10.56
N ARG A 158 -14.31 1.59 10.35
CA ARG A 158 -14.82 0.24 10.58
C ARG A 158 -14.04 -0.82 9.79
N ALA A 159 -13.84 -0.61 8.49
CA ALA A 159 -13.08 -1.55 7.66
C ALA A 159 -11.62 -1.65 8.12
N ALA A 160 -11.03 -0.52 8.54
CA ALA A 160 -9.67 -0.50 9.07
C ALA A 160 -9.53 -1.23 10.41
N GLU A 161 -10.49 -1.08 11.32
CA GLU A 161 -10.54 -1.80 12.59
C GLU A 161 -10.73 -3.30 12.38
N GLU A 162 -11.64 -3.70 11.49
CA GLU A 162 -11.84 -5.11 11.10
C GLU A 162 -10.58 -5.72 10.47
N ALA A 163 -9.85 -4.96 9.65
CA ALA A 163 -8.58 -5.41 9.06
C ALA A 163 -7.47 -5.56 10.11
N LEU A 164 -7.34 -4.64 11.06
CA LEU A 164 -6.35 -4.76 12.14
C LEU A 164 -6.69 -5.86 13.14
N ALA A 165 -7.98 -6.08 13.44
CA ALA A 165 -8.41 -7.17 14.30
C ALA A 165 -8.11 -8.55 13.71
N ALA A 166 -8.01 -8.65 12.38
CA ALA A 166 -7.62 -9.89 11.71
C ALA A 166 -6.14 -10.27 11.96
N LEU A 167 -5.27 -9.31 12.31
CA LEU A 167 -3.87 -9.52 12.69
C LEU A 167 -3.80 -10.04 14.14
N GLU A 168 -4.00 -11.34 14.32
CA GLU A 168 -3.90 -12.05 15.61
C GLU A 168 -2.48 -12.54 15.90
#